data_AF-A0A1H2M3P6-F1
#
_entry.id   AF-A0A1H2M3P6-F1
#
_cell.length_a   1.000
_cell.length_b   1.000
_cell.length_c   1.000
_cell.angle_alpha   90.00
_cell.angle_beta   90.00
_cell.angle_gamma   90.00
#
_symmetry.space_group_name_H-M   'P 1'
#
loop_
_entity.id
_entity.type
_entity.pdbx_description
1 polymer ?
#
loop_
_entity_poly.entity_id
_entity_poly.type
_entity_poly.pdbx_seq_one_letter_code
_entity_poly.pdbx_strand_id
1 'polypeptide(L)'
;MSVLLLLYLCTDATRTNCQVIPAERWKGPDAYEQCIGTVPGLTKALTAPNRELHRFVCEVQVESAQPAEHTARPTFIHQSFRM
;
A
#
# COMPACT_ATOMS: atom_id res chain seq x y z
N MET A 1 -10.49 -7.94 -15.60
CA MET A 1 -10.19 -6.96 -14.52
C MET A 1 -9.81 -7.72 -13.27
N SER A 2 -8.68 -7.36 -12.65
CA SER A 2 -8.28 -7.88 -11.34
C SER A 2 -7.98 -6.70 -10.43
N VAL A 3 -8.25 -6.86 -9.13
CA VAL A 3 -7.97 -5.84 -8.13
C VAL A 3 -7.14 -6.45 -7.03
N LEU A 4 -6.10 -5.75 -6.59
CA LEU A 4 -5.28 -6.09 -5.44
C LEU A 4 -5.64 -5.19 -4.27
N LEU A 5 -5.81 -5.79 -3.10
CA LEU A 5 -5.71 -5.07 -1.84
C LEU A 5 -4.24 -4.96 -1.47
N LEU A 6 -3.76 -3.73 -1.33
CA LEU A 6 -2.41 -3.42 -0.90
C LEU A 6 -2.42 -2.83 0.51
N LEU A 7 -1.57 -3.35 1.38
CA LEU A 7 -1.25 -2.77 2.67
C LEU A 7 0.04 -1.98 2.55
N TYR A 8 -0.03 -0.69 2.89
CA TYR A 8 1.12 0.19 3.00
C TYR A 8 1.56 0.23 4.46
N LEU A 9 2.62 -0.50 4.80
CA LEU A 9 3.26 -0.49 6.11
C LEU A 9 4.32 0.61 6.16
N CYS A 10 3.95 1.78 6.67
CA CYS A 10 4.86 2.91 6.79
C CYS A 10 5.60 2.94 8.13
N THR A 11 6.84 3.45 8.09
CA THR A 11 7.67 3.66 9.29
C THR A 11 7.20 4.84 10.14
N ASP A 12 6.48 5.78 9.52
CA ASP A 12 6.02 7.03 10.11
C ASP A 12 4.70 7.50 9.46
N ALA A 13 4.11 8.54 10.07
CA ALA A 13 2.88 9.14 9.58
C ALA A 13 3.06 10.02 8.34
N THR A 14 4.30 10.32 7.91
CA THR A 14 4.54 11.06 6.66
C THR A 14 4.29 10.18 5.43
N ARG A 15 4.23 8.84 5.61
CA ARG A 15 3.89 7.85 4.57
C ARG A 15 4.78 7.94 3.34
N THR A 16 6.00 8.43 3.55
CA THR A 16 7.05 8.58 2.54
C THR A 16 7.91 7.34 2.42
N ASN A 17 7.99 6.54 3.50
CA ASN A 17 8.72 5.28 3.55
C ASN A 17 7.76 4.17 3.98
N CYS A 18 7.20 3.45 2.99
CA CYS A 18 6.26 2.38 3.23
C CYS A 18 6.66 1.13 2.45
N GLN A 19 6.59 -0.02 3.12
CA GLN A 19 6.59 -1.30 2.44
C GLN A 19 5.18 -1.59 1.92
N VAL A 20 5.06 -1.89 0.62
CA VAL A 20 3.78 -2.26 0.01
C VAL A 20 3.67 -3.78 0.00
N ILE A 21 2.62 -4.30 0.63
CA ILE A 21 2.37 -5.73 0.78
C ILE A 21 1.03 -6.06 0.11
N PRO A 22 1.00 -6.94 -0.90
CA PRO A 22 -0.26 -7.46 -1.43
C PRO A 22 -0.91 -8.38 -0.40
N ALA A 23 -2.11 -8.01 0.05
CA ALA A 23 -2.85 -8.73 1.08
C ALA A 23 -3.89 -9.68 0.48
N GLU A 24 -4.60 -9.24 -0.57
CA GLU A 24 -5.67 -10.02 -1.19
C GLU A 24 -5.82 -9.67 -2.68
N ARG A 25 -6.38 -10.59 -3.47
CA ARG A 25 -6.64 -10.39 -4.90
C ARG A 25 -8.05 -10.86 -5.24
N TRP A 26 -8.81 -9.99 -5.91
CA TRP A 26 -10.08 -10.35 -6.55
C TRP A 26 -9.96 -10.33 -8.06
N LYS A 27 -10.82 -11.11 -8.71
CA LYS A 27 -10.95 -11.21 -10.16
C LYS A 27 -12.42 -11.20 -10.52
N GLY A 28 -12.76 -10.48 -11.58
CA GLY A 28 -14.13 -10.40 -12.09
C GLY A 28 -14.67 -8.98 -12.14
N PRO A 29 -15.93 -8.84 -12.55
CA PRO A 29 -16.57 -7.53 -12.71
C PRO A 29 -16.73 -6.78 -11.39
N ASP A 30 -17.02 -7.49 -10.29
CA ASP A 30 -17.27 -6.89 -8.97
C ASP A 30 -16.01 -6.80 -8.08
N ALA A 31 -14.82 -7.00 -8.67
CA ALA A 31 -13.58 -7.10 -7.92
C ALA A 31 -13.20 -5.80 -7.19
N TYR A 32 -13.58 -4.64 -7.75
CA TYR A 32 -13.31 -3.35 -7.14
C TYR A 32 -14.22 -3.10 -5.94
N GLU A 33 -15.50 -3.46 -6.08
CA GLU A 33 -16.58 -3.36 -5.11
C GLU A 33 -16.28 -4.24 -3.90
N GLN A 34 -15.78 -5.46 -4.14
CA GLN A 34 -15.29 -6.36 -3.09
C GLN A 34 -14.12 -5.75 -2.31
N CYS A 35 -13.18 -5.11 -3.00
CA CYS A 35 -12.04 -4.47 -2.35
C CYS A 35 -12.47 -3.26 -1.49
N ILE A 36 -13.22 -2.32 -2.05
CA ILE A 36 -13.65 -1.11 -1.31
C ILE A 36 -14.61 -1.44 -0.16
N GLY A 37 -15.40 -2.51 -0.29
CA GLY A 37 -16.26 -3.01 0.79
C GLY A 37 -15.46 -3.59 1.96
N THR A 38 -14.27 -4.14 1.69
CA THR A 38 -13.42 -4.77 2.70
C THR A 38 -12.56 -3.75 3.47
N VAL A 39 -12.10 -2.68 2.81
CA VAL A 39 -11.20 -1.66 3.39
C VAL A 39 -11.70 -1.06 4.72
N PRO A 40 -12.98 -0.66 4.88
CA PRO A 40 -13.48 -0.13 6.15
C PRO A 40 -13.39 -1.11 7.31
N GLY A 41 -13.63 -2.40 7.06
CA GLY A 41 -13.52 -3.45 8.07
C GLY A 41 -12.08 -3.62 8.54
N LEU A 42 -11.14 -3.70 7.60
CA LEU A 42 -9.71 -3.79 7.90
C LEU A 42 -9.18 -2.55 8.62
N THR A 43 -9.59 -1.37 8.18
CA THR A 43 -9.21 -0.10 8.82
C THR A 43 -9.73 -0.05 10.25
N LYS A 44 -10.96 -0.51 10.50
CA LYS A 44 -11.53 -0.60 11.86
C LYS A 44 -10.79 -1.62 12.74
N ALA A 45 -10.25 -2.69 12.17
CA ALA A 45 -9.48 -3.68 12.90
C ALA A 45 -8.10 -3.17 13.35
N LEU A 46 -7.56 -2.14 12.69
CA LEU A 46 -6.31 -1.50 13.12
C LEU A 46 -6.51 -0.72 14.43
N THR A 47 -5.48 -0.75 15.28
CA THR A 47 -5.34 0.15 16.43
C THR A 47 -5.17 1.60 15.99
N ALA A 48 -5.48 2.57 16.86
CA ALA A 48 -5.32 3.99 16.56
C ALA A 48 -3.94 4.36 15.97
N PRO A 49 -2.79 3.97 16.57
CA PRO A 49 -1.48 4.30 16.00
C PRO A 49 -1.27 3.65 14.62
N ASN A 50 -1.73 2.41 14.43
CA ASN A 50 -1.57 1.73 13.15
C ASN A 50 -2.44 2.36 12.05
N ARG A 51 -3.55 3.01 12.38
CA ARG A 51 -4.37 3.74 11.38
C ARG A 51 -3.70 5.02 10.89
N GLU A 52 -2.88 5.65 11.73
CA GLU A 52 -2.10 6.82 11.33
C GLU A 52 -0.99 6.42 10.36
N LEU A 53 -0.27 5.36 10.71
CA LEU A 53 0.89 4.86 9.97
C LEU A 53 0.49 4.09 8.69
N HIS A 54 -0.46 3.17 8.79
CA HIS A 54 -0.73 2.20 7.74
C HIS A 54 -2.02 2.49 6.99
N ARG A 55 -2.07 2.12 5.71
CA ARG A 55 -3.30 2.22 4.90
C ARG A 55 -3.51 1.01 4.02
N PHE A 56 -4.78 0.71 3.79
CA PHE A 56 -5.21 -0.24 2.77
C PHE A 56 -5.63 0.51 1.51
N VAL A 57 -5.23 0.02 0.33
CA VAL A 57 -5.53 0.63 -0.97
C VAL A 57 -5.95 -0.45 -1.95
N CYS A 58 -6.98 -0.16 -2.75
CA CYS A 58 -7.42 -1.01 -3.85
C CYS A 58 -6.71 -0.57 -5.14
N GLU A 59 -5.89 -1.46 -5.71
CA GLU A 59 -5.18 -1.24 -6.97
C GLU A 59 -5.81 -2.08 -8.08
N VAL A 60 -6.30 -1.43 -9.14
CA VAL A 60 -6.83 -2.12 -10.31
C VAL A 60 -5.66 -2.53 -11.20
N GLN A 61 -5.50 -3.83 -11.41
CA GLN A 61 -4.51 -4.38 -12.33
C GLN A 61 -5.02 -4.21 -13.76
N VAL A 62 -4.46 -3.24 -14.48
CA VAL A 62 -4.61 -3.14 -15.94
C VAL A 62 -3.53 -4.00 -16.58
N GLU A 63 -3.89 -4.81 -17.57
CA GLU A 63 -2.98 -5.69 -18.31
C GLU A 63 -2.12 -4.89 -19.32
N SER A 64 -1.61 -3.75 -18.90
CA SER A 64 -0.47 -3.09 -19.50
C SER A 64 0.75 -3.47 -18.66
N ALA A 65 1.69 -4.15 -19.31
CA ALA A 65 2.91 -4.68 -18.72
C ALA A 65 3.63 -3.70 -17.78
N GLN A 66 4.30 -4.31 -16.80
CA GLN A 66 5.13 -3.75 -15.72
C GLN A 66 4.35 -3.36 -14.45
N PRO A 67 4.58 -4.06 -13.31
CA PRO A 67 4.33 -3.43 -12.04
C PRO A 67 5.19 -2.18 -12.04
N ALA A 68 4.57 -1.01 -11.90
CA ALA A 68 5.31 0.17 -11.54
C ALA A 68 6.05 -0.18 -10.25
N GLU A 69 7.35 -0.44 -10.38
CA GLU A 69 8.33 -0.09 -9.37
C GLU A 69 8.06 1.39 -9.06
N HIS A 70 7.10 1.64 -8.17
CA HIS A 70 7.01 2.88 -7.46
C HIS A 70 8.33 2.96 -6.74
N THR A 71 9.22 3.72 -7.35
CA THR A 71 10.57 3.99 -6.94
C THR A 71 10.45 4.85 -5.68
N ALA A 72 10.04 4.27 -4.57
CA ALA A 72 10.54 4.66 -3.26
C ALA A 72 11.99 4.19 -3.24
N ARG A 73 12.84 4.80 -4.08
CA ARG A 73 14.28 4.73 -3.90
C ARG A 73 14.46 5.40 -2.54
N PRO A 74 14.81 4.66 -1.48
CA PRO A 74 15.20 5.33 -0.26
C PRO A 74 16.49 6.02 -0.65
N THR A 75 16.44 7.33 -0.84
CA THR A 75 17.65 8.13 -0.93
C THR A 75 18.27 8.08 0.46
N PHE A 76 18.96 6.98 0.76
CA PHE A 76 19.97 6.93 1.80
C PHE A 76 21.06 7.88 1.34
N ILE A 77 20.84 9.18 1.56
CA ILE A 77 21.93 10.15 1.57
C ILE A 77 22.74 9.76 2.81
N HIS A 78 23.75 8.93 2.60
CA HIS A 78 24.88 8.81 3.50
C HIS A 78 25.50 10.20 3.64
N GLN A 79 24.99 11.00 4.57
CA GLN A 79 25.71 12.18 5.03
C GLN A 79 26.90 11.66 5.83
N SER A 80 28.05 11.63 5.15
CA SER A 80 29.33 11.49 5.81
C SER A 80 29.51 12.70 6.70
N PHE A 81 29.29 12.51 8.00
CA PHE A 81 29.82 13.42 9.01
C PHE A 81 31.34 13.44 8.83
N ARG A 82 31.87 14.57 8.34
CA ARG A 82 33.30 14.89 8.50
C ARG A 82 33.46 15.62 9.83
N MET A 83 34.53 15.23 10.53
CA MET A 83 34.94 15.63 11.88
C MET A 83 34.87 17.13 12.15
#